data_AF-A0A965VH85-F1
#
_entry.id   AF-A0A965VH85-F1
#
_cell.length_a   1.000
_cell.length_b   1.000
_cell.length_c   1.000
_cell.angle_alpha   90.00
_cell.angle_beta   90.00
_cell.angle_gamma   90.00
#
_symmetry.space_group_name_H-M   'P 1'
#
loop_
_entity.id
_entity.type
_entity.pdbx_description
1 polymer ?
#
loop_
_entity_poly.entity_id
_entity_poly.type
_entity_poly.pdbx_seq_one_letter_code
_entity_poly.pdbx_strand_id
1 'polypeptide(L)'
;MPDIRPRPPDCVAHVARTHWVVAGVILASIGLVRWMVVRFPVNFSARTYAITLGLAALYALAGALVWFGAPLGRSLSRLCCLLYLARPALGSRLWQIMDSPEYQAYFEGRPPEPPPL
;
A
#
# COMPACT_ATOMS: atom_id res chain seq x y z
N MET A 1 -4.77 26.87 -15.99
CA MET A 1 -5.11 26.65 -14.57
C MET A 1 -4.04 25.75 -13.99
N PRO A 2 -3.26 26.20 -12.97
CA PRO A 2 -2.33 25.30 -12.32
C PRO A 2 -3.14 24.18 -11.64
N ASP A 3 -2.81 22.93 -11.96
CA ASP A 3 -3.28 21.72 -11.26
C ASP A 3 -2.62 21.73 -9.87
N ILE A 4 -3.15 22.55 -8.96
CA ILE A 4 -2.75 22.57 -7.55
C ILE A 4 -3.47 21.38 -6.90
N ARG A 5 -3.08 20.15 -7.26
CA ARG A 5 -3.43 19.00 -6.43
C ARG A 5 -2.67 19.18 -5.11
N PRO A 6 -3.35 19.44 -3.98
CA PRO A 6 -2.67 19.56 -2.70
C PRO A 6 -1.92 18.27 -2.46
N ARG A 7 -0.66 18.38 -2.03
CA ARG A 7 0.11 17.23 -1.58
C ARG A 7 -0.74 16.44 -0.57
N PRO A 8 -0.84 15.09 -0.66
CA PRO A 8 -1.64 14.33 0.28
C PRO A 8 -1.16 14.59 1.71
N PRO A 9 -2.08 14.57 2.71
CA PRO A 9 -1.73 14.65 4.12
C PRO A 9 -0.67 13.62 4.49
N ASP A 10 0.14 13.91 5.52
CA ASP A 10 1.27 13.05 5.89
C ASP A 10 0.83 11.62 6.25
N CYS A 11 -0.35 11.47 6.88
CA CYS A 11 -0.96 10.18 7.18
C CYS A 11 -1.26 9.37 5.91
N VAL A 12 -1.83 10.00 4.88
CA VAL A 12 -2.11 9.40 3.57
C VAL A 12 -0.83 9.05 2.84
N ALA A 13 0.13 9.99 2.80
CA ALA A 13 1.43 9.78 2.18
C ALA A 13 2.19 8.61 2.83
N HIS A 14 2.11 8.47 4.16
CA HIS A 14 2.71 7.36 4.89
C HIS A 14 2.11 6.01 4.51
N VAL A 15 0.77 5.91 4.46
CA VAL A 15 0.08 4.67 4.06
C VAL A 15 0.41 4.32 2.61
N ALA A 16 0.35 5.28 1.69
CA ALA A 16 0.67 5.08 0.27
C ALA A 16 2.11 4.57 0.08
N ARG A 17 3.09 5.22 0.72
CA ARG A 17 4.50 4.79 0.67
C ARG A 17 4.69 3.40 1.25
N THR A 18 3.98 3.07 2.34
CA THR A 18 4.08 1.73 2.93
C THR A 18 3.62 0.65 1.94
N HIS A 19 2.53 0.87 1.23
CA HIS A 19 2.09 -0.07 0.17
C HIS A 19 3.13 -0.19 -0.96
N TRP A 20 3.73 0.92 -1.41
CA TRP A 20 4.78 0.86 -2.44
C TRP A 20 6.05 0.16 -1.97
N VAL A 21 6.46 0.37 -0.72
CA VAL A 21 7.59 -0.35 -0.13
C VAL A 21 7.31 -1.85 -0.11
N VAL A 22 6.12 -2.26 0.29
CA VAL A 22 5.74 -3.68 0.28
C VAL A 22 5.70 -4.25 -1.13
N ALA A 23 5.13 -3.52 -2.10
CA ALA A 23 5.19 -3.92 -3.51
C ALA A 23 6.65 -4.10 -3.98
N GLY A 24 7.53 -3.16 -3.65
CA GLY A 24 8.96 -3.23 -3.98
C GLY A 24 9.65 -4.43 -3.32
N VAL A 25 9.37 -4.72 -2.05
CA VAL A 25 9.89 -5.90 -1.33
C VAL A 25 9.42 -7.20 -1.98
N ILE A 26 8.15 -7.28 -2.39
CA ILE A 26 7.62 -8.46 -3.10
C ILE A 26 8.36 -8.63 -4.44
N LEU A 27 8.50 -7.57 -5.24
CA LEU A 27 9.22 -7.64 -6.51
C LEU A 27 10.69 -8.04 -6.35
N ALA A 28 11.38 -7.47 -5.36
CA ALA A 28 12.77 -7.82 -5.05
C ALA A 28 12.87 -9.29 -4.62
N SER A 29 11.93 -9.78 -3.83
CA SER A 29 11.86 -11.18 -3.41
C SER A 29 11.62 -12.13 -4.59
N ILE A 30 10.72 -11.77 -5.51
CA ILE A 30 10.50 -12.51 -6.76
C ILE A 30 11.78 -12.56 -7.59
N GLY A 31 12.48 -11.42 -7.74
CA GLY A 31 13.75 -11.34 -8.45
C GLY A 31 14.82 -12.24 -7.83
N LEU A 32 14.96 -12.22 -6.50
CA LEU A 32 15.88 -13.07 -5.77
C LEU A 32 15.55 -14.55 -5.94
N VAL A 33 14.28 -14.94 -5.80
CA VAL A 33 13.83 -16.32 -6.01
C VAL A 33 14.10 -16.75 -7.45
N ARG A 34 13.80 -15.89 -8.43
CA ARG A 34 14.06 -16.20 -9.84
C ARG A 34 15.55 -16.41 -10.10
N TRP A 35 16.41 -15.58 -9.50
CA TRP A 35 17.86 -15.74 -9.57
C TRP A 35 18.32 -17.06 -8.94
N MET A 36 17.77 -17.44 -7.77
CA MET A 36 18.08 -18.72 -7.12
C MET A 36 17.65 -19.92 -7.97
N VAL A 37 16.46 -19.88 -8.56
CA VAL A 37 15.92 -20.95 -9.42
C VAL A 37 16.78 -21.16 -10.67
N VAL A 38 17.36 -20.10 -11.22
CA VAL A 38 18.30 -20.21 -12.34
C VAL A 38 19.62 -20.86 -11.89
N ARG A 39 20.01 -20.70 -10.62
CA ARG A 39 21.30 -21.16 -10.10
C ARG A 39 21.27 -22.53 -9.42
N PHE A 40 20.12 -22.94 -8.88
CA PHE A 40 19.91 -24.14 -8.07
C PHE A 40 18.73 -24.95 -8.61
N PRO A 41 18.69 -26.29 -8.41
CA PRO A 41 17.65 -27.17 -8.94
C PRO A 41 16.34 -27.09 -8.12
N VAL A 42 15.81 -25.87 -7.95
CA VAL A 42 14.54 -25.60 -7.27
C VAL A 42 13.53 -25.16 -8.31
N ASN A 43 12.38 -25.83 -8.38
CA ASN A 43 11.33 -25.49 -9.34
C ASN A 43 10.12 -24.88 -8.61
N PHE A 44 9.76 -23.66 -9.00
CA PHE A 44 8.48 -23.05 -8.64
C PHE A 44 7.53 -23.09 -9.84
N SER A 45 6.26 -23.36 -9.57
CA SER A 45 5.22 -23.33 -10.61
C SER A 45 5.02 -21.90 -11.15
N ALA A 46 4.62 -21.78 -12.42
CA ALA A 46 4.22 -20.50 -13.02
C ALA A 46 3.12 -19.80 -12.20
N ARG A 47 2.23 -20.57 -11.58
CA ARG A 47 1.19 -20.08 -10.68
C ARG A 47 1.76 -19.30 -9.49
N THR A 48 2.91 -19.70 -8.95
CA THR A 48 3.56 -19.00 -7.83
C THR A 48 3.98 -17.59 -8.23
N TYR A 49 4.57 -17.45 -9.42
CA TYR A 49 4.96 -16.14 -9.96
C TYR A 49 3.74 -15.28 -10.27
N ALA A 50 2.67 -15.85 -10.83
CA ALA A 50 1.45 -15.11 -11.12
C ALA A 50 0.79 -14.56 -9.85
N ILE A 51 0.69 -15.37 -8.78
CA ILE A 51 0.11 -14.94 -7.50
C ILE A 51 0.97 -13.83 -6.87
N THR A 52 2.28 -14.02 -6.81
CA THR A 52 3.19 -13.04 -6.16
C THR A 52 3.31 -11.74 -6.94
N LEU A 53 3.35 -11.79 -8.28
CA LEU A 53 3.27 -10.60 -9.14
C LEU A 53 1.92 -9.89 -9.00
N GLY A 54 0.82 -10.66 -8.96
CA GLY A 54 -0.51 -10.11 -8.73
C GLY A 54 -0.60 -9.38 -7.39
N LEU A 55 0.01 -9.93 -6.34
CA LEU A 55 0.08 -9.28 -5.03
C LEU A 55 0.91 -7.99 -5.08
N ALA A 56 2.08 -8.00 -5.73
CA ALA A 56 2.88 -6.79 -5.91
C ALA A 56 2.10 -5.68 -6.65
N ALA A 57 1.40 -6.05 -7.73
CA ALA A 57 0.57 -5.13 -8.50
C ALA A 57 -0.60 -4.59 -7.64
N LEU A 58 -1.23 -5.44 -6.83
CA LEU A 58 -2.30 -5.05 -5.91
C LEU A 58 -1.82 -3.99 -4.91
N TYR A 59 -0.66 -4.20 -4.28
CA TYR A 59 -0.07 -3.22 -3.37
C TYR A 59 0.33 -1.92 -4.07
N ALA A 60 0.92 -2.01 -5.26
CA ALA A 60 1.26 -0.83 -6.04
C ALA A 60 0.01 0.01 -6.39
N LEU A 61 -1.06 -0.67 -6.82
CA LEU A 61 -2.34 -0.06 -7.12
C LEU A 61 -2.99 0.54 -5.86
N ALA A 62 -2.97 -0.17 -4.73
CA ALA A 62 -3.47 0.35 -3.46
C ALA A 62 -2.75 1.64 -3.06
N GLY A 63 -1.42 1.67 -3.14
CA GLY A 63 -0.63 2.88 -2.86
C GLY A 63 -1.00 4.04 -3.79
N ALA A 64 -1.21 3.78 -5.08
CA ALA A 64 -1.63 4.79 -6.04
C ALA A 64 -3.05 5.31 -5.75
N LEU A 65 -4.03 4.43 -5.50
CA LEU A 65 -5.40 4.83 -5.19
C LEU A 65 -5.48 5.63 -3.87
N VAL A 66 -4.69 5.25 -2.87
CA VAL A 66 -4.56 6.02 -1.62
C VAL A 66 -3.94 7.39 -1.88
N TRP A 67 -2.87 7.46 -2.65
CA TRP A 67 -2.19 8.71 -2.98
C TRP A 67 -3.09 9.72 -3.70
N PHE A 68 -3.98 9.24 -4.58
CA PHE A 68 -4.91 10.09 -5.32
C PHE A 68 -6.27 10.27 -4.64
N GLY A 69 -6.47 9.72 -3.43
CA GLY A 69 -7.73 9.85 -2.70
C GLY A 69 -8.92 9.16 -3.39
N ALA A 70 -8.67 8.15 -4.22
CA ALA A 70 -9.73 7.46 -4.94
C ALA A 70 -10.65 6.70 -3.96
N PRO A 71 -11.98 6.66 -4.18
CA PRO A 71 -12.94 6.07 -3.24
C PRO A 71 -12.67 4.59 -2.93
N LEU A 72 -12.13 3.84 -3.90
CA LEU A 72 -11.72 2.45 -3.71
C LEU A 72 -10.39 2.31 -2.95
N GLY A 73 -9.57 3.36 -2.88
CA GLY A 73 -8.26 3.35 -2.21
C GLY A 73 -8.36 3.02 -0.73
N ARG A 74 -9.38 3.53 -0.04
CA ARG A 74 -9.64 3.23 1.37
C ARG A 74 -9.94 1.75 1.60
N SER A 75 -10.89 1.18 0.85
CA SER A 75 -11.29 -0.23 0.99
C SER A 75 -10.14 -1.18 0.62
N LEU A 76 -9.44 -0.87 -0.48
CA LEU A 76 -8.31 -1.69 -0.93
C LEU A 76 -7.14 -1.63 0.06
N SER A 77 -6.85 -0.45 0.62
CA SER A 77 -5.83 -0.28 1.66
C SER A 77 -6.14 -1.10 2.92
N ARG A 78 -7.42 -1.14 3.36
CA ARG A 78 -7.85 -1.97 4.49
C ARG A 78 -7.66 -3.46 4.20
N LEU A 79 -8.06 -3.94 3.03
CA LEU A 79 -7.86 -5.33 2.61
C LEU A 79 -6.37 -5.70 2.61
N CYS A 80 -5.52 -4.83 2.03
CA CYS A 80 -4.08 -5.00 2.01
C CYS A 80 -3.45 -5.00 3.42
N CYS A 81 -4.03 -4.24 4.35
CA CYS A 81 -3.56 -4.16 5.74
C CYS A 81 -3.89 -5.42 6.55
N LEU A 82 -4.91 -6.21 6.18
CA LEU A 82 -5.18 -7.49 6.84
C LEU A 82 -3.99 -8.45 6.73
N LEU A 83 -3.28 -8.40 5.60
CA LEU A 83 -2.07 -9.20 5.39
C LEU A 83 -0.90 -8.72 6.28
N TYR A 84 -0.93 -7.47 6.75
CA TYR A 84 0.05 -6.94 7.69
C TYR A 84 -0.22 -7.32 9.15
N LEU A 85 -1.37 -7.91 9.48
CA LEU A 85 -1.67 -8.35 10.85
C LEU A 85 -0.73 -9.46 11.33
N ALA A 86 -0.10 -10.19 10.41
CA ALA A 86 1.02 -11.10 10.73
C ALA A 86 2.24 -10.36 11.35
N ARG A 87 2.32 -9.04 11.20
CA ARG A 87 3.28 -8.12 11.84
C ARG A 87 2.52 -7.14 12.74
N PRO A 88 2.16 -7.54 13.98
CA PRO A 88 1.16 -6.84 14.79
C PRO A 88 1.48 -5.36 15.05
N ALA A 89 2.75 -4.99 15.24
CA ALA A 89 3.15 -3.60 15.47
C ALA A 89 2.98 -2.70 14.23
N LEU A 90 3.22 -3.23 13.03
CA LEU A 90 3.05 -2.47 11.78
C LEU A 90 1.58 -2.40 11.37
N GLY A 91 0.89 -3.54 11.41
CA GLY A 91 -0.52 -3.65 11.03
C GLY A 91 -1.42 -2.78 11.91
N SER A 92 -1.26 -2.84 13.23
CA SER A 92 -2.08 -2.03 14.16
C SER A 92 -1.87 -0.52 13.98
N ARG A 93 -0.63 -0.06 13.78
CA ARG A 93 -0.34 1.36 13.55
C ARG A 93 -0.95 1.87 12.25
N LEU A 94 -0.80 1.14 11.15
CA LEU A 94 -1.42 1.50 9.87
C LEU A 94 -2.94 1.48 9.98
N TRP A 95 -3.51 0.52 10.70
CA TRP A 95 -4.93 0.44 10.95
C TRP A 95 -5.46 1.67 11.69
N GLN A 96 -4.79 2.09 12.77
CA GLN A 96 -5.13 3.30 13.52
C GLN A 96 -5.04 4.56 12.64
N ILE A 97 -4.02 4.66 11.79
CA ILE A 97 -3.91 5.78 10.84
C ILE A 97 -5.10 5.79 9.87
N MET A 98 -5.47 4.64 9.30
CA MET A 98 -6.59 4.54 8.36
C MET A 98 -7.96 4.80 9.00
N ASP A 99 -8.07 4.61 10.32
CA ASP A 99 -9.28 4.91 11.08
C ASP A 99 -9.31 6.37 11.59
N SER A 100 -8.21 7.13 11.46
CA SER A 100 -8.18 8.54 11.86
C SER A 100 -9.13 9.42 11.04
N PRO A 101 -9.74 10.47 11.63
CA PRO A 101 -10.63 11.38 10.92
C PRO A 101 -9.95 12.07 9.74
N GLU A 102 -8.69 12.46 9.89
CA GLU A 102 -7.90 13.12 8.84
C GLU A 102 -7.75 12.22 7.60
N TYR A 103 -7.42 10.95 7.80
CA TYR A 103 -7.31 9.99 6.71
C TYR A 103 -8.66 9.78 6.02
N GLN A 104 -9.75 9.68 6.77
CA GLN A 104 -11.10 9.49 6.20
C GLN A 104 -11.57 10.72 5.42
N ALA A 105 -11.36 11.93 5.96
CA ALA A 105 -11.72 13.19 5.35
C ALA A 105 -11.09 13.37 3.96
N TYR A 106 -9.85 12.90 3.78
CA TYR A 106 -9.14 12.98 2.50
C TYR A 106 -9.87 12.26 1.34
N PHE A 107 -10.45 11.09 1.60
CA PHE A 107 -11.20 10.34 0.58
C PHE A 107 -12.60 10.89 0.32
N GLU A 108 -13.10 11.72 1.23
CA GLU A 108 -14.43 12.34 1.15
C GLU A 108 -14.35 13.75 0.54
N GLY A 109 -13.15 14.21 0.17
CA GLY A 109 -12.93 15.56 -0.35
C GLY A 109 -13.16 16.67 0.67
N ARG A 110 -13.15 16.35 1.97
CA ARG A 110 -13.31 17.33 3.05
C ARG A 110 -11.96 18.02 3.31
N PRO A 111 -11.93 19.35 3.50
CA PRO A 111 -10.70 20.04 3.85
C PRO A 111 -10.16 19.55 5.20
N PRO A 112 -8.84 19.49 5.40
CA PRO A 112 -8.25 19.09 6.68
C PRO A 112 -8.71 20.04 7.79
N GLU A 113 -9.15 19.48 8.91
CA GLU A 113 -9.55 20.25 10.09
C GLU A 113 -8.30 20.95 10.68
N PRO A 114 -8.37 22.23 11.11
CA PRO A 114 -7.22 22.91 11.69
C PRO A 114 -6.75 22.18 12.96
N PRO A 115 -5.44 22.13 13.24
CA PRO A 115 -4.95 21.54 14.48
C PRO A 115 -5.53 22.29 15.69
N PRO A 116 -5.85 21.58 16.79
CA PRO A 116 -6.32 22.23 18.02
C PRO A 116 -5.25 23.18 18.57
N LEU A 117 -5.68 24.38 18.98
CA LEU A 117 -4.85 25.43 19.59
C LEU A 117 -4.25 24.99 20.93
#